data_AF-A0AAJ2RB25-F1
#
_entry.id   AF-A0AAJ2RB25-F1
#
_cell.length_a   1.000
_cell.length_b   1.000
_cell.length_c   1.000
_cell.angle_alpha   90.00
_cell.angle_beta   90.00
_cell.angle_gamma   90.00
#
_symmetry.space_group_name_H-M   'P 1'
#
loop_
_entity.id
_entity.type
_entity.pdbx_description
1 polymer ?
#
loop_
_entity_poly.entity_id
_entity_poly.type
_entity_poly.pdbx_seq_one_letter_code
_entity_poly.pdbx_strand_id
1 'polypeptide(L)' 'MISMSYTFGMFESPKVNVQQGAQAAAQRCAAWGYSGAEPFGGSTSVCSQPSSSGCMETMVTMEYQCTGDLKK' A
#
# COMPACT_ATOMS: atom_id res chain seq x y z
N MET A 1 8.77 -8.02 3.77
CA MET A 1 8.21 -6.71 3.38
C MET A 1 7.16 -6.95 2.32
N ILE A 2 6.11 -6.13 2.29
CA ILE A 2 5.05 -6.19 1.28
C ILE A 2 4.81 -4.78 0.75
N SER A 3 4.75 -4.65 -0.57
CA SER A 3 4.32 -3.42 -1.23
C SER A 3 2.85 -3.55 -1.61
N MET A 4 2.04 -2.57 -1.20
CA MET A 4 0.64 -2.46 -1.61
C MET A 4 0.50 -1.22 -2.47
N SER A 5 0.17 -1.43 -3.74
CA SER A 5 -0.18 -0.36 -4.66
C SER A 5 -1.68 -0.31 -4.90
N TYR A 6 -2.20 0.91 -5.07
CA TYR A 6 -3.53 1.17 -5.57
C TYR A 6 -3.49 2.31 -6.58
N THR A 7 -4.34 2.25 -7.58
CA THR A 7 -4.53 3.33 -8.56
C THR A 7 -5.84 4.05 -8.30
N PHE A 8 -5.87 5.33 -8.62
CA PHE A 8 -7.10 6.12 -8.63
C PHE A 8 -7.05 7.13 -9.76
N GLY A 9 -8.23 7.41 -10.34
CA GLY A 9 -8.37 8.37 -11.43
C GLY A 9 -8.26 9.82 -10.95
N MET A 10 -7.99 10.76 -11.87
CA MET A 10 -7.95 12.20 -11.61
C MET A 10 -9.24 12.73 -10.95
N PHE A 11 -10.40 12.13 -11.25
CA PHE A 11 -11.70 12.51 -10.71
C PHE A 11 -12.10 11.71 -9.47
N GLU A 12 -11.26 10.77 -9.04
CA GLU A 12 -11.50 9.94 -7.87
C GLU A 12 -10.73 10.48 -6.67
N SER A 13 -11.41 10.57 -5.52
CA SER A 13 -10.76 10.89 -4.25
C SER A 13 -10.51 9.59 -3.48
N PRO A 14 -9.28 9.04 -3.51
CA PRO A 14 -8.98 7.80 -2.80
C PRO A 14 -9.07 8.05 -1.29
N LYS A 15 -9.95 7.32 -0.60
CA LYS A 15 -9.94 7.28 0.86
C LYS A 15 -8.89 6.28 1.33
N VAL A 16 -7.69 6.80 1.55
CA VAL A 16 -6.55 5.99 2.00
C VAL A 16 -6.67 5.73 3.49
N ASN A 17 -7.08 4.52 3.86
CA ASN A 17 -7.10 4.10 5.26
C ASN A 17 -5.84 3.30 5.59
N VAL A 18 -4.87 3.96 6.22
CA VAL A 18 -3.58 3.35 6.60
C VAL A 18 -3.79 2.16 7.55
N GLN A 19 -4.77 2.22 8.44
CA GLN A 19 -5.11 1.14 9.38
C GLN A 19 -5.66 -0.08 8.65
N GLN A 20 -6.52 0.13 7.65
CA GLN A 20 -7.02 -0.96 6.81
C GLN A 20 -5.90 -1.58 5.96
N GLY A 21 -5.00 -0.75 5.43
CA GLY A 21 -3.81 -1.20 4.72
C GLY A 21 -2.87 -2.02 5.61
N ALA A 22 -2.65 -1.59 6.85
CA ALA A 22 -1.86 -2.33 7.83
C ALA A 22 -2.50 -3.68 8.19
N GLN A 23 -3.83 -3.75 8.35
CA GLN A 23 -4.54 -5.02 8.57
C GLN A 23 -4.42 -5.97 7.37
N ALA A 24 -4.60 -5.46 6.15
CA ALA A 24 -4.46 -6.26 4.93
C ALA A 24 -3.02 -6.75 4.73
N ALA A 25 -2.03 -5.90 5.04
CA ALA A 25 -0.63 -6.26 5.07
C ALA A 25 -0.35 -7.32 6.16
N ALA A 26 -0.90 -7.17 7.37
CA ALA A 26 -0.73 -8.14 8.46
C ALA A 26 -1.31 -9.50 8.08
N GLN A 27 -2.47 -9.56 7.41
CA GLN A 27 -3.04 -10.80 6.88
C GLN A 27 -2.14 -11.48 5.85
N ARG A 28 -1.51 -10.71 4.96
CA ARG A 28 -0.53 -11.24 3.99
C ARG A 28 0.76 -11.70 4.67
N CYS A 29 1.25 -10.92 5.63
CA CYS A 29 2.41 -11.26 6.47
C CYS A 29 2.16 -12.55 7.28
N ALA A 30 0.92 -12.78 7.74
CA ALA A 30 0.53 -14.00 8.44
C ALA A 30 0.65 -15.26 7.56
N ALA A 31 0.43 -15.15 6.25
CA ALA A 31 0.70 -16.26 5.33
C ALA A 31 2.19 -16.63 5.26
N TRP A 32 3.09 -15.71 5.63
CA TRP A 32 4.52 -15.94 5.75
C TRP A 32 4.98 -16.24 7.19
N GLY A 33 4.06 -16.30 8.15
CA GLY A 33 4.35 -16.63 9.56
C GLY A 33 4.59 -15.44 10.47
N TYR A 34 4.45 -14.20 9.99
CA TYR A 34 4.56 -12.99 10.80
C TYR A 34 3.23 -12.66 11.50
N SER A 35 3.30 -12.05 12.69
CA SER A 35 2.10 -11.72 13.49
C SER A 35 1.56 -10.31 13.28
N GLY A 36 2.32 -9.42 12.63
CA GLY A 36 1.94 -8.05 12.38
C GLY A 36 2.51 -7.49 11.08
N ALA A 37 2.04 -6.30 10.73
CA ALA A 37 2.63 -5.48 9.69
C ALA A 37 2.52 -4.01 10.10
N GLU A 38 3.62 -3.27 9.93
CA GLU A 38 3.66 -1.84 10.16
C GLU A 38 4.00 -1.09 8.87
N PRO A 39 3.39 0.08 8.63
CA PRO A 39 3.76 0.93 7.50
C PRO A 39 5.20 1.41 7.68
N PHE A 40 6.02 1.17 6.66
CA PHE A 40 7.44 1.51 6.65
C PHE A 40 7.78 2.17 5.31
N GLY A 41 8.69 3.14 5.28
CA GLY A 41 9.12 3.75 4.00
C GLY A 41 8.16 4.77 3.37
N GLY A 42 6.96 4.97 3.94
CA GLY A 42 5.99 5.97 3.50
C GLY A 42 5.15 5.53 2.29
N SER A 43 4.52 6.51 1.63
CA SER A 43 3.70 6.31 0.44
C SER A 43 4.30 7.04 -0.75
N THR A 44 4.63 6.32 -1.82
CA THR A 44 5.13 6.89 -3.07
C THR A 44 3.98 7.03 -4.04
N SER A 45 3.75 8.24 -4.54
CA SER A 45 2.75 8.49 -5.59
C SER A 45 3.47 8.71 -6.93
N VAL A 46 3.07 7.95 -7.94
CA VAL A 46 3.59 8.06 -9.30
C VAL A 46 2.45 8.14 -10.29
N CYS A 47 2.62 8.94 -11.33
CA CYS A 47 1.65 8.98 -12.42
C CYS A 47 1.79 7.72 -13.27
N SER A 48 0.80 6.83 -13.24
CA SER A 48 0.79 5.64 -14.09
C SER A 48 0.34 5.96 -15.50
N GLN A 49 -0.61 6.90 -15.63
CA GLN A 49 -1.18 7.26 -16.92
C GLN A 49 -1.17 8.78 -17.15
N PRO A 50 -0.09 9.31 -17.75
CA PRO A 50 -0.05 10.71 -18.14
C PRO A 50 -0.92 10.96 -19.39
N SER A 51 -1.59 12.11 -19.42
CA SER A 51 -2.42 12.58 -20.54
C SER A 51 -2.08 14.03 -20.89
N SER A 52 -2.61 14.51 -22.01
CA SER A 52 -2.47 15.90 -22.45
C SER A 52 -2.99 16.94 -21.45
N SER A 53 -3.92 16.55 -20.57
CA SER A 53 -4.53 17.40 -19.54
C SER A 53 -3.96 17.17 -18.13
N GLY A 54 -2.94 16.33 -17.98
CA GLY A 54 -2.33 15.99 -16.69
C GLY A 54 -2.34 14.48 -16.42
N CYS A 55 -2.18 14.08 -15.16
CA CYS A 55 -2.16 12.67 -14.78
C CYS A 55 -3.57 12.09 -14.67
N MET A 56 -3.96 11.20 -15.59
CA MET A 56 -5.27 10.53 -15.57
C MET A 56 -5.37 9.50 -14.46
N GLU A 57 -4.29 8.76 -14.20
CA GLU A 57 -4.25 7.72 -13.17
C GLU A 57 -2.99 7.87 -12.32
N THR A 58 -3.20 8.03 -11.02
CA THR A 58 -2.11 8.05 -10.04
C THR A 58 -2.04 6.71 -9.36
N MET A 59 -0.87 6.07 -9.41
CA MET A 59 -0.54 4.88 -8.65
C MET A 59 0.16 5.29 -7.37
N VAL A 60 -0.39 4.90 -6.23
CA VAL A 60 0.26 5.08 -4.94
C VAL A 60 0.69 3.72 -4.44
N THR A 61 1.97 3.61 -4.12
CA THR A 61 2.58 2.43 -3.52
C THR A 61 2.93 2.75 -2.07
N MET A 62 2.35 1.98 -1.15
CA MET A 62 2.70 2.00 0.26
C MET A 62 3.49 0.75 0.61
N GLU A 63 4.58 0.94 1.34
CA GLU A 63 5.40 -0.15 1.83
C GLU A 63 5.00 -0.52 3.26
N TYR A 64 4.91 -1.82 3.51
CA TYR A 64 4.59 -2.39 4.80
C TYR A 64 5.67 -3.40 5.17
N GLN A 65 6.26 -3.23 6.35
CA GLN A 65 7.18 -4.19 6.91
C GLN A 65 6.40 -5.19 7.76
N CYS A 66 6.54 -6.48 7.46
CA CYS A 66 6.04 -7.51 8.34
C CYS A 66 6.82 -7.45 9.65
N THR A 67 6.11 -7.29 10.75
CA THR A 67 6.66 -7.18 12.11
C THR A 67 6.08 -8.26 13.01
N GLY A 68 6.69 -8.44 14.19
CA GLY A 68 6.32 -9.48 15.13
C GLY A 68 7.02 -10.82 14.86
N ASP A 69 7.06 -11.65 15.90
CA ASP A 69 7.79 -12.91 15.87
C ASP A 69 7.24 -13.84 14.79
N LEU A 70 8.15 -14.40 13.98
CA LEU A 70 7.87 -15.55 13.14
C LEU A 70 7.42 -16.64 14.11
N LYS A 71 6.13 -16.99 14.16
CA LYS A 71 5.69 -18.10 15.02
C LYS A 71 6.31 -19.38 14.44
N LYS A 72 7.43 -19.75 15.06
CA LYS A 72 8.21 -20.95 14.79
C LYS A 72 7.42 -22.20 15.15
#